data_AF-A0A2A7S326-F1
#
_entry.id   AF-A0A2A7S326-F1
#
_cell.length_a   1.000
_cell.length_b   1.000
_cell.length_c   1.000
_cell.angle_alpha   90.00
_cell.angle_beta   90.00
_cell.angle_gamma   90.00
#
_symmetry.space_group_name_H-M   'P 1'
#
loop_
_entity.id
_entity.type
_entity.pdbx_description
1 polymer ?
#
loop_
_entity_poly.entity_id
_entity_poly.type
_entity_poly.pdbx_seq_one_letter_code
_entity_poly.pdbx_strand_id
1 'polypeptide(L)'
;MTRLFTDFDVLLAPYTPFAAQRFTDATVTVGGQELEPAKHLLMLTQPVSFGGLPVVTAPVLRGSHVPFSVQIIGAPFAEPECFAAAGSIEQCLMNTSRTSIEL
;
A
#
# COMPACT_ATOMS: atom_id res chain seq x y z
N MET A 1 15.49 7.67 5.29
CA MET A 1 15.15 6.33 4.76
C MET A 1 16.39 5.56 4.30
N THR A 2 17.36 6.20 3.64
CA THR A 2 18.53 5.53 3.04
C THR A 2 19.31 4.58 3.96
N ARG A 3 19.45 4.90 5.26
CA ARG A 3 20.12 4.02 6.24
C ARG A 3 19.41 2.68 6.45
N LEU A 4 18.09 2.61 6.28
CA LEU A 4 17.33 1.37 6.45
C LEU A 4 17.67 0.36 5.35
N PHE A 5 18.04 0.84 4.15
CA PHE A 5 18.45 -0.01 3.04
C PHE A 5 19.85 -0.61 3.20
N THR A 6 20.53 -0.36 4.33
CA THR A 6 21.73 -1.11 4.70
C THR A 6 21.38 -2.51 5.21
N ASP A 7 20.21 -2.65 5.84
CA ASP A 7 19.80 -3.88 6.52
C ASP A 7 18.66 -4.61 5.78
N PHE A 8 17.94 -3.92 4.89
CA PHE A 8 16.76 -4.43 4.19
C PHE A 8 16.78 -4.10 2.70
N ASP A 9 16.49 -5.08 1.85
CA ASP A 9 16.42 -4.88 0.40
C ASP A 9 15.20 -4.04 -0.01
N VAL A 10 14.06 -4.27 0.66
CA VAL A 10 12.80 -3.55 0.45
C VAL A 10 12.13 -3.25 1.79
N LEU A 11 11.37 -2.17 1.85
CA LEU A 11 10.52 -1.79 2.98
C LEU A 11 9.05 -1.96 2.60
N LEU A 12 8.23 -2.40 3.55
CA LEU A 12 6.79 -2.56 3.37
C LEU A 12 6.03 -1.50 4.17
N ALA A 13 5.01 -0.89 3.56
CA ALA A 13 4.10 0.05 4.21
C ALA A 13 2.67 -0.07 3.64
N PRO A 14 1.61 0.29 4.38
CA PRO A 14 0.27 0.35 3.81
C PRO A 14 0.18 1.37 2.66
N TYR A 15 -0.56 1.07 1.59
CA TYR A 15 -0.76 2.01 0.46
C TYR A 15 -1.68 3.17 0.82
N THR A 16 -2.78 2.90 1.51
CA THR A 16 -3.72 3.91 1.99
C THR A 16 -3.95 3.78 3.50
N PRO A 17 -4.24 4.88 4.20
CA PRO A 17 -4.51 4.85 5.64
C PRO A 17 -5.88 4.24 5.98
N PHE A 18 -6.77 4.10 5.00
CA PHE A 18 -8.12 3.54 5.12
C PHE A 18 -8.52 2.78 3.85
N ALA A 19 -9.54 1.92 3.96
CA ALA A 19 -10.16 1.25 2.82
C ALA A 19 -10.87 2.25 1.91
N ALA A 20 -11.21 1.87 0.67
CA ALA A 20 -12.00 2.73 -0.20
C ALA A 20 -13.28 3.20 0.51
N GLN A 21 -13.48 4.52 0.55
CA GLN A 21 -14.66 5.16 1.12
C GLN A 21 -15.73 5.31 0.04
N ARG A 22 -17.00 5.46 0.45
CA ARG A 22 -18.06 5.87 -0.46
C ARG A 22 -17.86 7.34 -0.82
N PHE A 23 -18.37 7.73 -1.98
CA PHE A 23 -18.31 9.13 -2.42
C PHE A 23 -19.05 10.08 -1.45
N THR A 24 -20.05 9.57 -0.72
CA THR A 24 -20.84 10.34 0.25
C THR A 24 -20.17 10.50 1.61
N ASP A 25 -19.07 9.78 1.87
CA ASP A 25 -18.42 9.79 3.17
C ASP A 25 -17.60 11.08 3.33
N ALA A 26 -18.05 11.97 4.23
CA ALA A 26 -17.37 13.23 4.52
C ALA A 26 -16.12 13.05 5.39
N THR A 27 -16.13 12.06 6.27
CA THR A 27 -15.04 11.78 7.22
C THR A 27 -14.76 10.29 7.32
N VAL A 28 -13.54 9.96 7.72
CA VAL A 28 -13.10 8.60 8.06
C VAL A 28 -12.29 8.63 9.35
N THR A 29 -12.57 7.72 10.27
CA THR A 29 -11.83 7.60 11.52
C THR A 29 -10.54 6.78 11.31
N VAL A 30 -9.38 7.38 11.57
CA VAL A 30 -8.07 6.69 11.56
C VAL A 30 -7.37 6.95 12.90
N GLY A 31 -7.02 5.89 13.62
CA GLY A 31 -6.33 6.02 14.92
C GLY A 31 -7.12 6.83 15.96
N GLY A 32 -8.45 6.85 15.88
CA GLY A 32 -9.32 7.64 16.75
C GLY A 32 -9.46 9.12 16.34
N GLN A 33 -8.91 9.54 15.22
CA GLN A 33 -9.06 10.89 14.67
C GLN A 33 -9.95 10.88 13.43
N GLU A 34 -10.85 11.86 13.33
CA GLU A 34 -11.65 12.09 12.13
C GLU A 34 -10.82 12.83 11.07
N LEU A 35 -10.69 12.21 9.89
CA LEU A 35 -9.94 12.76 8.76
C LEU A 35 -10.87 12.98 7.58
N GLU A 36 -10.61 14.03 6.81
CA GLU A 36 -11.24 14.21 5.49
C GLU A 36 -10.54 13.28 4.47
N PRO A 37 -11.24 12.32 3.84
CA PRO A 37 -10.62 11.29 3.00
C PRO A 37 -9.79 11.89 1.86
N ALA A 38 -10.33 12.88 1.14
CA ALA A 38 -9.68 13.49 -0.02
C ALA A 38 -8.36 14.19 0.33
N LYS A 39 -8.23 14.75 1.54
CA LYS A 39 -7.02 15.46 1.98
C LYS A 39 -5.93 14.49 2.47
N HIS A 40 -6.32 13.33 2.99
CA HIS A 40 -5.40 12.42 3.68
C HIS A 40 -5.07 11.16 2.88
N LEU A 41 -5.69 10.96 1.71
CA LEU A 41 -5.46 9.79 0.86
C LEU A 41 -3.97 9.57 0.53
N LEU A 42 -3.23 10.65 0.27
CA LEU A 42 -1.82 10.61 -0.13
C LEU A 42 -0.84 10.66 1.05
N MET A 43 -1.32 10.64 2.30
CA MET A 43 -0.48 10.79 3.49
C MET A 43 0.65 9.73 3.57
N LEU A 44 0.40 8.51 3.08
CA LEU A 44 1.35 7.40 3.14
C LEU A 44 2.24 7.28 1.91
N THR A 45 1.89 7.93 0.80
CA THR A 45 2.62 7.85 -0.47
C THR A 45 3.48 9.09 -0.71
N GLN A 46 3.02 10.27 -0.25
CA GLN A 46 3.71 11.54 -0.44
C GLN A 46 5.17 11.55 0.06
N PRO A 47 5.51 11.02 1.26
CA PRO A 47 6.90 11.01 1.72
C PRO A 47 7.81 10.16 0.84
N VAL A 48 7.28 9.07 0.28
CA VAL A 48 8.04 8.13 -0.55
C VAL A 48 8.28 8.73 -1.93
N SER A 49 7.24 9.33 -2.54
CA SER A 49 7.37 10.05 -3.81
C SER A 49 8.33 11.23 -3.71
N PHE A 50 8.27 11.98 -2.60
CA PHE A 50 9.23 13.06 -2.35
C PHE A 50 10.68 12.55 -2.25
N GLY A 51 10.88 11.35 -1.69
CA GLY A 51 12.19 10.71 -1.60
C GLY A 51 12.74 10.19 -2.93
N GLY A 52 11.96 10.19 -4.01
CA GLY A 52 12.39 9.67 -5.32
C GLY A 52 12.71 8.17 -5.31
N LEU A 53 12.13 7.42 -4.36
CA LEU A 53 12.37 5.99 -4.21
C LEU A 53 11.46 5.19 -5.15
N PRO A 54 11.92 4.05 -5.71
CA PRO A 54 11.06 3.17 -6.47
C PRO A 54 10.02 2.53 -5.56
N VAL A 55 8.79 2.41 -6.07
CA VAL A 55 7.68 1.80 -5.35
C VAL A 55 6.87 0.92 -6.29
N VAL A 56 6.61 -0.31 -5.87
CA VAL A 56 5.58 -1.19 -6.46
C VAL A 56 4.47 -1.38 -5.45
N THR A 57 3.21 -1.42 -5.90
CA THR A 57 2.07 -1.70 -5.04
C THR A 57 1.50 -3.07 -5.37
N ALA A 58 1.41 -3.95 -4.38
CA ALA A 58 0.80 -5.28 -4.52
C ALA A 58 -0.52 -5.33 -3.72
N PRO A 59 -1.57 -5.98 -4.26
CA PRO A 59 -2.81 -6.17 -3.51
C PRO A 59 -2.55 -7.06 -2.29
N VAL A 60 -3.38 -6.91 -1.27
CA VAL A 60 -3.43 -7.80 -0.11
C VAL A 60 -4.89 -8.17 0.11
N LEU A 61 -5.16 -9.47 0.11
CA LEU A 61 -6.50 -9.99 0.41
C LEU A 61 -6.67 -10.06 1.92
N ARG A 62 -7.55 -9.21 2.44
CA ARG A 62 -8.17 -9.37 3.75
C ARG A 62 -9.61 -9.77 3.48
N GLY A 63 -10.25 -10.58 4.33
CA GLY A 63 -11.63 -11.06 4.14
C GLY A 63 -12.73 -9.98 4.04
N SER A 64 -12.36 -8.72 3.79
CA SER A 64 -13.20 -7.60 3.40
C SER A 64 -13.41 -7.56 1.88
N HIS A 65 -14.59 -7.10 1.47
CA HIS A 65 -14.95 -6.92 0.05
C HIS A 65 -14.20 -5.80 -0.68
N VAL A 66 -13.39 -5.01 0.04
CA VAL A 66 -12.59 -3.91 -0.53
C VAL A 66 -11.12 -4.31 -0.54
N PRO A 67 -10.42 -4.21 -1.68
CA PRO A 67 -9.01 -4.57 -1.76
C PRO A 67 -8.16 -3.57 -0.96
N PHE A 68 -7.25 -4.10 -0.15
CA PHE A 68 -6.14 -3.33 0.43
C PHE A 68 -4.90 -3.57 -0.40
N SER A 69 -3.91 -2.69 -0.25
CA SER A 69 -2.62 -2.85 -0.91
C SER A 69 -1.46 -2.47 0.00
N VAL A 70 -0.32 -3.08 -0.26
CA VAL A 70 0.96 -2.77 0.38
C VAL A 70 1.89 -2.10 -0.61
N GLN A 71 2.56 -1.04 -0.17
CA GLN A 71 3.69 -0.41 -0.84
C GLN A 71 4.94 -1.24 -0.57
N ILE A 72 5.65 -1.58 -1.64
CA ILE A 72 6.96 -2.20 -1.63
C ILE A 72 7.94 -1.12 -2.09
N ILE A 73 8.75 -0.63 -1.17
CA ILE A 73 9.59 0.55 -1.35
C ILE A 73 11.04 0.08 -1.40
N GLY A 74 11.73 0.33 -2.52
CA GLY A 74 13.13 -0.03 -2.71
C GLY A 74 14.09 1.13 -2.41
N ALA A 75 15.38 0.79 -2.35
CA ALA A 75 16.45 1.77 -2.44
C ALA A 75 16.44 2.46 -3.82
N PRO A 76 17.09 3.62 -4.01
CA PRO A 76 17.23 4.22 -5.34
C PRO A 76 17.73 3.21 -6.37
N PHE A 77 17.04 3.12 -7.53
CA PHE A 77 17.36 2.22 -8.65
C PHE A 77 17.18 0.70 -8.38
N ALA A 78 16.44 0.33 -7.33
CA ALA A 78 16.16 -1.06 -6.96
C ALA A 78 14.76 -1.53 -7.41
N GLU A 79 14.33 -1.17 -8.62
CA GLU A 79 13.08 -1.65 -9.22
C GLU A 79 13.02 -3.18 -9.33
N PRO A 80 14.09 -3.91 -9.73
CA PRO A 80 14.06 -5.36 -9.81
C PRO A 80 13.69 -6.05 -8.49
N GLU A 81 14.23 -5.58 -7.36
CA GLU A 81 13.94 -6.07 -6.02
C GLU A 81 12.48 -5.81 -5.63
N CYS A 82 11.95 -4.63 -5.97
CA CYS A 82 10.54 -4.30 -5.75
C CYS A 82 9.61 -5.24 -6.53
N PHE A 83 9.91 -5.50 -7.80
CA PHE A 83 9.13 -6.42 -8.64
C PHE A 83 9.25 -7.87 -8.18
N ALA A 84 10.44 -8.31 -7.77
CA ALA A 84 10.64 -9.66 -7.24
C ALA A 84 9.79 -9.89 -5.98
N ALA A 85 9.83 -8.94 -5.03
CA ALA A 85 9.00 -9.01 -3.82
C ALA A 85 7.50 -8.97 -4.13
N ALA A 86 7.08 -8.14 -5.09
CA ALA A 86 5.69 -8.09 -5.55
C ALA A 86 5.24 -9.42 -6.14
N GLY A 87 6.10 -10.06 -6.94
CA GLY A 87 5.84 -11.38 -7.51
C GLY A 87 5.69 -12.46 -6.43
N SER A 88 6.51 -12.43 -5.39
CA SER A 88 6.34 -13.34 -4.24
C SER A 88 5.01 -13.13 -3.51
N ILE A 89 4.59 -11.88 -3.30
CA ILE A 89 3.30 -11.56 -2.68
C ILE A 89 2.14 -12.04 -3.56
N GLU A 90 2.20 -11.78 -4.88
CA GLU A 90 1.18 -12.23 -5.83
C GLU A 90 1.02 -13.76 -5.80
N GLN A 91 2.12 -14.51 -5.85
CA GLN A 91 2.10 -15.97 -5.80
C GLN A 91 1.43 -16.50 -4.53
N CYS A 92 1.67 -15.87 -3.37
CA CYS A 92 0.97 -16.24 -2.13
C CYS A 92 -0.55 -15.99 -2.21
N LEU A 93 -0.98 -14.99 -2.98
CA LEU A 93 -2.40 -14.63 -3.13
C LEU A 93 -3.13 -15.45 -4.18
N MET A 94 -2.43 -16.02 -5.18
CA MET A 94 -3.04 -16.91 -6.19
C MET A 94 -3.72 -18.14 -5.57
N ASN A 95 -3.29 -18.54 -4.38
CA ASN A 95 -3.87 -19.66 -3.63
C ASN A 95 -5.14 -19.28 -2.85
N THR A 96 -5.61 -18.04 -2.96
CA THR A 96 -6.75 -17.51 -2.21
C THR A 96 -7.93 -17.24 -3.15
N SER A 97 -9.15 -17.64 -2.75
CA SER A 97 -10.36 -17.44 -3.55
C SER A 97 -10.60 -15.96 -3.88
N ARG A 98 -10.91 -15.65 -5.15
CA ARG A 98 -11.26 -14.29 -5.56
C ARG A 98 -12.51 -13.83 -4.80
N THR A 99 -12.42 -12.68 -4.13
CA THR A 99 -13.59 -12.05 -3.51
C THR A 99 -14.30 -11.21 -4.57
N SER A 100 -15.56 -11.54 -4.86
CA SER A 100 -16.40 -10.72 -5.74
C SER A 100 -16.63 -9.35 -5.07
N ILE A 101 -16.34 -8.27 -5.80
CA ILE A 101 -16.68 -6.91 -5.39
C ILE A 101 -18.12 -6.68 -5.88
N GLU A 102 -19.11 -6.88 -5.02
CA GLU A 102 -20.45 -6.35 -5.29
C GLU A 102 -20.43 -4.85 -4.91
N LEU A 103 -20.60 -4.00 -5.93
CA LEU A 103 -20.64 -2.53 -5.81
C LEU A 103 -22.02 -2.04 -5.36
#